data_AF-A0A537PBV6-F1
#
_entry.id   AF-A0A537PBV6-F1
#
_cell.length_a   1.000
_cell.length_b   1.000
_cell.length_c   1.000
_cell.angle_alpha   90.00
_cell.angle_beta   90.00
_cell.angle_gamma   90.00
#
_symmetry.space_group_name_H-M   'P 1'
#
loop_
_entity.id
_entity.type
_entity.pdbx_description
1 polymer ?
#
loop_
_entity_poly.entity_id
_entity_poly.type
_entity_poly.pdbx_seq_one_letter_code
_entity_poly.pdbx_strand_id
1 'polypeptide(L)' 'MQRKVPQSVGACFELIEHEMLKGPWVMGEAYTICDPYLFTLAGWLEGDGVDLTPLPRVIAHRRRVSERPAVQKAIAEELS' A
#
# COMPACT_ATOMS: atom_id res chain seq x y z
N MET A 1 -21.12 3.30 8.58
CA MET A 1 -19.67 3.57 8.76
C MET A 1 -18.96 4.03 7.49
N GLN A 2 -19.47 3.77 6.27
CA GLN A 2 -18.79 4.11 5.01
C GLN A 2 -18.49 5.60 4.75
N ARG A 3 -19.28 6.54 5.30
CA ARG A 3 -19.09 7.99 5.04
C ARG A 3 -17.74 8.58 5.49
N LYS A 4 -17.03 7.91 6.40
CA LYS A 4 -15.74 8.38 6.94
C LYS A 4 -14.53 7.61 6.42
N VAL A 5 -14.74 6.60 5.57
CA VAL A 5 -13.67 5.72 5.10
C VAL A 5 -12.59 6.49 4.33
N PRO A 6 -12.92 7.33 3.32
CA PRO A 6 -11.90 8.07 2.60
C PRO A 6 -11.04 8.95 3.51
N GLN A 7 -11.65 9.59 4.51
CA GLN A 7 -10.94 10.50 5.43
C GLN A 7 -10.06 9.72 6.42
N SER A 8 -10.60 8.67 7.05
CA SER A 8 -9.86 7.90 8.05
C SER A 8 -8.74 7.09 7.40
N VAL A 9 -9.00 6.43 6.27
CA VAL A 9 -8.00 5.65 5.53
C VAL A 9 -6.96 6.58 4.93
N GLY A 10 -7.39 7.69 4.31
CA GLY A 10 -6.48 8.71 3.80
C GLY A 10 -5.51 9.23 4.86
N ALA A 11 -6.01 9.61 6.04
CA ALA A 11 -5.15 10.07 7.14
C ALA A 11 -4.16 9.00 7.63
N CYS A 12 -4.56 7.73 7.69
CA CYS A 12 -3.64 6.64 8.01
C CYS A 12 -2.54 6.48 6.95
N PHE A 13 -2.89 6.61 5.67
CA PHE A 13 -1.91 6.51 4.59
C PHE A 13 -1.00 7.73 4.49
N GLU A 14 -1.46 8.92 4.81
CA GLU A 14 -0.61 10.12 4.97
C GLU A 14 0.40 9.94 6.10
N LEU A 15 -0.01 9.38 7.24
CA LEU A 15 0.92 9.03 8.33
C LEU A 15 1.99 8.03 7.85
N ILE A 16 1.58 7.01 7.09
CA ILE A 16 2.51 6.02 6.54
C ILE A 16 3.48 6.68 5.56
N GLU A 17 2.97 7.48 4.62
CA GLU A 17 3.74 8.19 3.60
C GLU A 17 4.82 9.08 4.22
N HIS A 18 4.46 9.87 5.24
CA HIS A 18 5.31 10.92 5.76
C HIS A 18 6.18 10.49 6.94
N GLU A 19 5.73 9.54 7.78
CA GLU A 19 6.41 9.23 9.03
C GLU A 19 6.87 7.78 9.16
N MET A 20 6.14 6.81 8.58
CA MET A 20 6.40 5.39 8.87
C MET A 20 7.18 4.67 7.77
N LEU A 21 6.98 5.04 6.51
CA LEU A 21 7.64 4.38 5.39
C LEU A 21 9.08 4.86 5.28
N LYS A 22 10.03 4.04 5.73
CA LYS A 22 11.47 4.38 5.71
C LYS A 22 12.03 4.38 4.29
N GLY A 23 11.60 3.43 3.46
CA GLY A 23 12.00 3.27 2.06
C GLY A 23 13.35 2.56 1.90
N PRO A 24 13.57 1.80 0.80
CA PRO A 24 12.64 1.45 -0.28
C PRO A 24 11.53 0.45 0.12
N TRP A 25 11.67 -0.23 1.26
CA TRP A 25 10.64 -1.07 1.90
C TRP A 25 10.09 -0.37 3.15
N VAL A 26 9.03 -0.91 3.74
CA VAL A 26 8.39 -0.27 4.92
C VAL A 26 9.39 -0.03 6.04
N MET A 27 10.25 -1.02 6.33
CA MET A 27 11.22 -0.98 7.42
C MET A 27 12.63 -0.50 7.01
N GLY A 28 12.82 -0.06 5.76
CA GLY A 28 14.11 0.43 5.24
C GLY A 28 14.61 -0.40 4.07
N GLU A 29 15.86 -0.83 4.11
CA GLU A 29 16.52 -1.59 3.03
C GLU A 29 16.08 -3.05 2.90
N ALA A 30 15.53 -3.63 3.98
CA ALA A 30 15.11 -5.03 4.01
C ALA A 30 13.59 -5.17 3.79
N TYR A 31 13.21 -6.11 2.92
CA TYR A 31 11.83 -6.55 2.82
C TYR A 31 11.41 -7.33 4.07
N THR A 32 10.22 -7.03 4.59
CA THR A 32 9.67 -7.58 5.83
C THR A 32 8.20 -7.96 5.65
N ILE A 33 7.60 -8.49 6.71
CA ILE A 33 6.15 -8.78 6.74
C ILE A 33 5.28 -7.52 6.60
N CYS A 34 5.82 -6.34 6.87
CA CYS A 34 5.08 -5.09 6.72
C CYS A 34 4.78 -4.75 5.26
N ASP A 35 5.62 -5.20 4.32
CA ASP A 35 5.50 -4.89 2.90
C ASP A 35 4.30 -5.57 2.20
N PRO A 36 4.06 -6.89 2.31
CA PRO A 36 2.86 -7.49 1.74
C PRO A 36 1.59 -6.97 2.42
N TYR A 37 1.65 -6.66 3.72
CA TYR A 37 0.50 -6.11 4.44
C TYR A 37 0.12 -4.72 3.92
N LEU A 38 1.10 -3.81 3.79
CA LEU A 38 0.87 -2.49 3.22
C LEU A 38 0.40 -2.58 1.76
N PHE A 39 0.97 -3.49 0.96
CA PHE A 39 0.57 -3.70 -0.43
C PHE A 39 -0.91 -4.07 -0.56
N THR A 40 -1.39 -5.01 0.26
CA THR A 40 -2.81 -5.42 0.25
C THR A 40 -3.73 -4.25 0.60
N LEU A 41 -3.44 -3.51 1.67
CA LEU A 41 -4.24 -2.35 2.08
C LEU A 41 -4.22 -1.23 1.03
N ALA A 42 -3.05 -0.97 0.43
CA ALA A 42 -2.89 0.03 -0.61
C ALA A 42 -3.66 -0.32 -1.89
N GLY A 43 -4.06 -1.58 -2.06
CA GLY A 43 -4.90 -2.04 -3.18
C GLY A 43 -6.36 -1.59 -3.10
N TRP A 44 -6.83 -1.15 -1.93
CA TRP A 44 -8.22 -0.73 -1.71
C TRP A 44 -8.43 0.79 -1.83
N LEU A 45 -7.36 1.59 -1.87
CA LEU A 45 -7.44 3.04 -1.76
C LEU A 45 -8.31 3.71 -2.82
N GLU A 46 -8.17 3.30 -4.09
CA GLU A 46 -9.01 3.83 -5.17
C GLU A 46 -10.48 3.45 -5.00
N GLY A 47 -10.75 2.21 -4.57
CA GLY A 47 -12.11 1.72 -4.29
C GLY A 47 -12.75 2.41 -3.07
N ASP A 48 -11.93 2.81 -2.11
CA ASP A 48 -12.32 3.57 -0.91
C ASP A 48 -12.42 5.08 -1.15
N GLY A 49 -12.13 5.55 -2.37
CA GLY A 49 -12.25 6.97 -2.75
C GLY A 49 -11.18 7.88 -2.14
N VAL A 50 -10.01 7.33 -1.78
CA VAL A 50 -8.87 8.08 -1.24
C VAL A 50 -8.10 8.78 -2.38
N ASP A 51 -7.74 10.05 -2.18
CA ASP A 51 -6.82 10.75 -3.10
C ASP A 51 -5.41 10.20 -2.93
N LEU A 52 -4.81 9.74 -4.04
CA LEU A 52 -3.47 9.17 -4.07
C LEU A 52 -2.37 10.19 -4.36
N THR A 53 -2.76 11.41 -4.79
CA THR A 53 -1.82 12.50 -5.07
C THR A 53 -0.85 12.78 -3.92
N PRO A 54 -1.26 12.77 -2.63
CA PRO A 54 -0.35 12.98 -1.51
C PRO A 54 0.47 11.74 -1.13
N LEU A 55 0.34 10.59 -1.82
CA LEU A 55 0.92 9.29 -1.41
C LEU A 55 1.99 8.70 -2.37
N PRO A 56 2.94 9.49 -2.93
CA PRO A 56 3.85 8.99 -3.97
C PRO A 56 4.78 7.86 -3.51
N ARG A 57 5.24 7.83 -2.25
CA ARG A 57 6.13 6.77 -1.75
C ARG A 57 5.37 5.46 -1.54
N VAL A 58 4.14 5.53 -1.04
CA VAL A 58 3.23 4.37 -0.94
C VAL A 58 2.96 3.79 -2.33
N ILE A 59 2.69 4.62 -3.34
CA ILE A 59 2.47 4.14 -4.71
C ILE A 59 3.74 3.51 -5.30
N ALA A 60 4.91 4.11 -5.07
CA ALA A 60 6.19 3.53 -5.48
C ALA A 60 6.46 2.18 -4.77
N HIS A 61 6.13 2.05 -3.49
CA HIS A 61 6.20 0.81 -2.74
C HIS A 61 5.25 -0.25 -3.31
N ARG A 62 3.97 0.10 -3.52
CA ARG A 62 2.95 -0.79 -4.10
C ARG A 62 3.40 -1.36 -5.44
N ARG A 63 3.93 -0.50 -6.32
CA ARG A 63 4.50 -0.93 -7.61
C ARG A 63 5.65 -1.92 -7.40
N ARG A 64 6.63 -1.59 -6.55
CA ARG A 64 7.77 -2.48 -6.27
C ARG A 64 7.34 -3.85 -5.74
N VAL A 65 6.31 -3.89 -4.88
CA VAL A 65 5.77 -5.17 -4.37
C VAL A 65 5.07 -5.95 -5.48
N SER A 66 4.28 -5.30 -6.35
CA SER A 66 3.60 -5.97 -7.49
C SER A 66 4.56 -6.59 -8.52
N GLU A 67 5.78 -6.08 -8.62
CA GLU A 67 6.81 -6.59 -9.54
C GLU A 67 7.47 -7.88 -9.03
N ARG A 68 7.19 -8.31 -7.79
CA ARG A 68 7.77 -9.53 -7.22
C ARG A 68 7.11 -10.79 -7.79
N PRO A 69 7.87 -11.81 -8.25
CA PRO A 69 7.31 -13.04 -8.80
C PRO A 69 6.33 -13.77 -7.87
N ALA A 70 6.62 -13.80 -6.57
CA ALA A 70 5.74 -14.41 -5.58
C ALA A 70 4.39 -13.70 -5.45
N VAL A 71 4.38 -12.37 -5.59
CA VAL A 71 3.15 -11.56 -5.52
C VAL A 71 2.33 -11.75 -6.79
N GLN A 72 2.97 -11.73 -7.96
CA GLN A 72 2.31 -12.01 -9.23
C GLN A 72 1.64 -13.39 -9.25
N LYS A 73 2.34 -14.41 -8.73
CA LYS A 73 1.78 -15.75 -8.57
C LYS A 73 0.55 -15.74 -7.65
N ALA A 74 0.64 -15.10 -6.48
CA ALA A 74 -0.48 -15.04 -5.54
C ALA A 74 -1.71 -14.33 -6.13
N ILE A 75 -1.52 -13.22 -6.85
CA ILE A 75 -2.61 -12.50 -7.52
C ILE A 75 -3.23 -13.36 -8.64
N ALA A 76 -2.41 -14.09 -9.40
CA ALA A 76 -2.92 -14.99 -10.43
C ALA A 76 -3.78 -16.13 -9.85
N GLU A 77 -3.44 -16.62 -8.65
CA GLU A 77 -4.22 -17.62 -7.92
C GLU A 77 -5.47 -17.02 -7.24
N GLU A 78 -5.42 -15.76 -6.79
CA GLU A 78 -6.57 -15.06 -6.18
C GLU A 78 -7.67 -14.74 -7.21
N LEU A 79 -7.27 -14.43 -8.45
CA LEU A 79 -8.16 -14.00 -9.53
C LEU A 79 -8.60 -15.13 -10.48
N SER A 80 -8.14 -16.36 -10.25
CA SER A 80 -8.56 -17.55 -11.02
C SER A 80 -9.93 -18.07 -10.58
#